data_AF-A0A1E5W8L7-F1
#
_entry.id   AF-A0A1E5W8L7-F1
#
_cell.length_a   1.000
_cell.length_b   1.000
_cell.length_c   1.000
_cell.angle_alpha   90.00
_cell.angle_beta   90.00
_cell.angle_gamma   90.00
#
_symmetry.space_group_name_H-M   'P 1'
#
loop_
_entity.id
_entity.type
_entity.pdbx_description
1 polymer ?
#
loop_
_entity_poly.entity_id
_entity_poly.type
_entity_poly.pdbx_seq_one_letter_code
_entity_poly.pdbx_strand_id
1 'polypeptide(L)'
;LNALAEVLPGFLGGSADLASSSMTLLKIFGNFQKIAAKAADELRRQGKTVRVVSLVSWELFEEQSEEYKESVLPESVIARISIEAGCTLGWQKYVGAKGKIIGIDRFGASAPGGKIFEEYGITVESVITAARSL
;
A
#
# COMPACT_ATOMS: atom_id res chain seq x y z
N LEU A 1 31.23 -0.52 -4.50
CA LEU A 1 31.43 -1.77 -3.73
C LEU A 1 30.46 -1.82 -2.54
N ASN A 2 29.15 -1.64 -2.79
CA ASN A 2 28.08 -2.04 -1.86
C ASN A 2 27.32 -3.18 -2.54
N ALA A 3 28.05 -4.27 -2.74
CA ALA A 3 27.47 -5.55 -3.06
C ALA A 3 26.54 -5.96 -1.91
N LEU A 4 25.45 -6.64 -2.26
CA LEU A 4 24.48 -7.30 -1.38
C LEU A 4 23.30 -6.40 -0.97
N ALA A 5 22.50 -6.09 -1.99
CA ALA A 5 21.04 -6.04 -1.90
C ALA A 5 20.46 -7.44 -1.58
N GLU A 6 20.94 -8.07 -0.50
CA GLU A 6 20.43 -9.34 -0.05
C GLU A 6 19.22 -9.11 0.87
N VAL A 7 18.09 -9.60 0.37
CA VAL A 7 16.80 -9.78 1.04
C VAL A 7 15.97 -8.50 1.16
N LEU A 8 15.24 -8.19 0.08
CA LEU A 8 14.07 -7.29 0.07
C LEU A 8 12.77 -8.12 0.21
N PRO A 9 12.17 -8.29 1.40
CA PRO A 9 10.74 -8.44 1.52
C PRO A 9 10.06 -7.11 1.16
N GLY A 10 9.11 -7.19 0.24
CA GLY A 10 8.40 -6.03 -0.29
C GLY A 10 7.34 -5.50 0.65
N PHE A 11 7.01 -4.24 0.43
CA PHE A 11 5.76 -3.64 0.87
C PHE A 11 5.42 -2.46 -0.06
N LEU A 12 4.14 -2.28 -0.36
CA LEU A 12 3.63 -1.27 -1.29
C LEU A 12 2.52 -0.49 -0.57
N GLY A 13 2.63 0.82 -0.52
CA GLY A 13 1.57 1.69 0.00
C GLY A 13 0.59 2.04 -1.12
N GLY A 14 -0.71 2.03 -0.81
CA GLY A 14 -1.73 2.47 -1.76
C GLY A 14 -1.88 3.99 -1.81
N SER A 15 -2.45 4.49 -2.91
CA SER A 15 -2.91 5.87 -3.11
C SER A 15 -3.64 6.04 -4.46
N ALA A 16 -4.94 5.86 -4.51
CA ALA A 16 -5.80 6.43 -5.54
C ALA A 16 -6.74 7.45 -4.86
N ASP A 17 -6.24 8.67 -4.69
CA ASP A 17 -7.07 9.83 -4.39
C ASP A 17 -7.69 10.31 -5.72
N LEU A 18 -8.91 9.87 -6.03
CA LEU A 18 -9.72 10.47 -7.10
C LEU A 18 -10.90 11.23 -6.46
N ALA A 19 -10.60 12.41 -5.91
CA ALA A 19 -11.60 13.42 -5.59
C ALA A 19 -11.05 14.84 -5.81
N SER A 20 -10.72 15.17 -7.07
CA SER A 20 -10.32 16.51 -7.49
C SER A 20 -11.52 17.44 -7.72
N SER A 21 -12.32 17.77 -6.69
CA SER A 21 -13.39 18.76 -6.90
C SER A 21 -13.60 19.84 -5.83
N SER A 22 -12.94 19.81 -4.67
CA SER A 22 -13.29 20.84 -3.66
C SER A 22 -12.17 21.41 -2.80
N MET A 23 -10.92 20.94 -2.85
CA MET A 23 -9.77 21.42 -2.03
C MET A 23 -10.03 21.65 -0.51
N THR A 24 -11.20 21.26 -0.01
CA THR A 24 -11.73 21.48 1.35
C THR A 24 -11.70 20.16 2.12
N LEU A 25 -11.59 19.02 1.42
CA LEU A 25 -11.57 17.66 1.98
C LEU A 25 -10.16 17.08 2.23
N LEU A 26 -9.08 17.73 1.77
CA LEU A 26 -7.71 17.24 1.96
C LEU A 26 -7.18 17.39 3.40
N LYS A 27 -7.87 18.14 4.27
CA LYS A 27 -7.52 18.24 5.70
C LYS A 27 -8.12 17.12 6.55
N ILE A 28 -9.09 16.36 6.02
CA ILE A 28 -9.96 15.49 6.83
C ILE A 28 -9.76 14.00 6.50
N PHE A 29 -9.40 13.65 5.26
CA PHE A 29 -9.12 12.27 4.89
C PHE A 29 -7.64 11.91 5.14
N GLY A 30 -7.44 10.83 5.88
CA GLY A 30 -6.15 10.43 6.43
C GLY A 30 -5.11 10.16 5.35
N ASN A 31 -3.88 10.57 5.61
CA ASN A 31 -2.72 10.14 4.83
C ASN A 31 -2.52 8.63 5.07
N PHE A 32 -2.97 7.79 4.13
CA PHE A 32 -2.82 6.32 4.19
C PHE A 32 -1.36 5.86 4.15
N GLN A 33 -0.45 6.69 3.64
CA GLN A 33 0.98 6.44 3.77
C GLN A 33 1.40 6.39 5.25
N LYS A 34 0.67 7.01 6.17
CA LYS A 34 0.95 6.88 7.62
C LYS A 34 0.67 5.48 8.16
N ILE A 35 -0.36 4.78 7.67
CA ILE A 35 -0.64 3.40 8.07
C ILE A 35 0.45 2.49 7.52
N ALA A 36 0.74 2.64 6.23
CA ALA A 36 1.79 1.90 5.52
C ALA A 36 3.18 2.13 6.14
N ALA A 37 3.55 3.37 6.44
CA ALA A 37 4.82 3.71 7.08
C ALA A 37 4.92 3.15 8.50
N LYS A 38 3.87 3.27 9.32
CA LYS A 38 3.86 2.69 10.67
C LYS A 38 4.00 1.18 10.66
N ALA A 39 3.30 0.49 9.77
CA ALA A 39 3.43 -0.96 9.61
C ALA A 39 4.85 -1.34 9.15
N ALA A 40 5.43 -0.59 8.22
CA ALA A 40 6.80 -0.80 7.77
C ALA A 40 7.81 -0.60 8.89
N ASP A 41 7.66 0.43 9.72
CA ASP A 41 8.55 0.68 10.86
C ASP A 41 8.48 -0.47 11.88
N GLU A 42 7.29 -0.98 12.18
CA GLU A 42 7.12 -2.12 13.09
C GLU A 42 7.74 -3.40 12.52
N LEU A 43 7.54 -3.68 11.23
CA LEU A 43 8.15 -4.82 10.55
C LEU A 43 9.69 -4.70 10.50
N ARG A 44 10.22 -3.49 10.30
CA ARG A 44 11.66 -3.21 10.35
C ARG A 44 12.25 -3.46 11.73
N ARG A 45 11.52 -3.09 12.81
CA ARG A 45 11.92 -3.43 14.19
C ARG A 45 11.98 -4.94 14.43
N GLN A 46 11.21 -5.72 13.69
CA GLN A 46 11.24 -7.18 13.70
C GLN A 46 12.30 -7.78 12.75
N GLY A 47 13.21 -6.95 12.21
CA GLY A 47 14.32 -7.40 11.37
C GLY A 47 13.94 -7.67 9.91
N LYS A 48 12.74 -7.26 9.46
CA LYS A 48 12.35 -7.35 8.05
C LYS A 48 12.87 -6.12 7.30
N THR A 49 13.47 -6.33 6.14
CA THR A 49 13.65 -5.24 5.18
C THR A 49 12.28 -4.91 4.60
N VAL A 50 11.91 -3.63 4.53
CA VAL A 50 10.58 -3.21 4.05
C VAL A 50 10.73 -1.92 3.28
N ARG A 51 10.15 -1.86 2.06
CA ARG A 51 10.04 -0.63 1.26
C ARG A 51 8.62 -0.09 1.37
N VAL A 52 8.44 1.23 1.35
CA VAL A 52 7.09 1.82 1.18
C VAL A 52 7.13 2.56 -0.14
N VAL A 53 6.19 2.25 -1.03
CA VAL A 53 6.03 2.91 -2.33
C VAL A 53 4.67 3.60 -2.32
N SER A 54 4.58 4.80 -2.88
CA SER A 54 3.30 5.50 -3.07
C SER A 54 2.96 5.54 -4.55
N LEU A 55 1.93 4.80 -4.97
CA LEU A 55 1.46 4.78 -6.36
C LEU A 55 0.31 5.78 -6.54
N VAL A 56 0.61 7.08 -6.61
CA VAL A 56 -0.40 8.17 -6.61
C VAL A 56 -1.27 8.21 -7.87
N SER A 57 -0.69 7.91 -9.02
CA SER A 57 -1.39 7.74 -10.29
C SER A 57 -0.81 6.52 -10.98
N TRP A 58 -1.70 5.59 -11.32
CA TRP A 58 -1.33 4.38 -12.03
C TRP A 58 -0.93 4.73 -13.46
N GLU A 59 -1.66 5.63 -14.10
CA GLU A 59 -1.41 6.11 -15.45
C GLU A 59 0.01 6.68 -15.58
N LEU A 60 0.38 7.61 -14.69
CA LEU A 60 1.72 8.20 -14.72
C LEU A 60 2.80 7.17 -14.42
N PHE A 61 2.56 6.20 -13.54
CA PHE A 61 3.51 5.12 -13.26
C PHE A 61 3.70 4.21 -14.49
N GLU A 62 2.63 3.93 -15.22
CA GLU A 62 2.65 3.08 -16.41
C GLU A 62 3.34 3.74 -17.60
N GLU A 63 3.32 5.07 -17.69
CA GLU A 63 4.06 5.86 -18.69
C GLU A 63 5.57 5.90 -18.43
N GLN A 64 6.04 5.47 -17.26
CA GLN A 64 7.47 5.46 -16.95
C GLN A 64 8.23 4.37 -17.71
N SER A 65 9.56 4.51 -17.79
CA SER A 65 10.41 3.48 -18.40
C SER A 65 10.39 2.18 -17.59
N GLU A 66 10.67 1.06 -18.26
CA GLU A 66 10.72 -0.26 -17.61
C GLU A 66 11.80 -0.32 -16.53
N GLU A 67 12.94 0.36 -16.73
CA GLU A 67 14.00 0.47 -15.71
C GLU A 67 13.50 1.19 -14.46
N TYR A 68 12.68 2.23 -14.61
CA TYR A 68 12.08 2.92 -13.47
C TYR A 68 11.08 2.02 -12.75
N LYS A 69 10.19 1.36 -13.48
CA LYS A 69 9.21 0.43 -12.89
C LYS A 69 9.90 -0.70 -12.12
N GLU A 70 10.94 -1.30 -12.67
CA GLU A 70 11.75 -2.33 -12.00
C GLU A 70 12.48 -1.76 -10.77
N SER A 71 12.97 -0.53 -10.83
CA SER A 71 13.60 0.11 -9.67
C SER A 71 12.63 0.32 -8.49
N VAL A 72 11.34 0.58 -8.79
CA VAL A 72 10.29 0.83 -7.80
C VAL A 72 9.64 -0.46 -7.31
N LEU A 73 9.24 -1.33 -8.23
CA LEU A 73 8.55 -2.61 -8.01
C LEU A 73 9.33 -3.79 -8.62
N PRO A 74 10.52 -4.15 -8.07
CA PRO A 74 11.34 -5.19 -8.65
C PRO A 74 10.60 -6.52 -8.78
N GLU A 75 10.66 -7.17 -9.94
CA GLU A 75 9.97 -8.45 -10.19
C GLU A 75 10.39 -9.55 -9.21
N SER A 76 11.65 -9.51 -8.76
CA SER A 76 12.20 -10.42 -7.74
C SER A 76 11.46 -10.35 -6.39
N VAL A 77 10.77 -9.25 -6.11
CA VAL A 77 10.04 -9.02 -4.86
C VAL A 77 8.58 -9.42 -5.05
N ILE A 78 8.26 -10.67 -4.70
CA ILE A 78 6.91 -11.25 -4.84
C ILE A 78 6.00 -11.03 -3.63
N ALA A 79 6.57 -10.72 -2.46
CA ALA A 79 5.82 -10.39 -1.25
C ALA A 79 5.40 -8.92 -1.33
N ARG A 80 4.21 -8.66 -1.89
CA ARG A 80 3.66 -7.32 -2.05
C ARG A 80 2.30 -7.23 -1.38
N ILE A 81 2.04 -6.09 -0.76
CA ILE A 81 0.75 -5.79 -0.13
C ILE A 81 0.33 -4.44 -0.66
N SER A 82 -0.91 -4.25 -1.07
CA SER A 82 -1.49 -2.92 -1.24
C SER A 82 -2.50 -2.63 -0.12
N ILE A 83 -2.64 -1.36 0.25
CA ILE A 83 -3.64 -0.91 1.21
C ILE A 83 -4.27 0.40 0.75
N GLU A 84 -5.59 0.39 0.58
CA GLU A 84 -6.36 1.53 0.10
C GLU A 84 -7.79 1.49 0.62
N ALA A 85 -8.36 2.63 1.03
CA ALA A 85 -9.77 2.72 1.38
C ALA A 85 -10.67 2.79 0.12
N GLY A 86 -10.56 1.80 -0.76
CA GLY A 86 -11.23 1.72 -2.05
C GLY A 86 -11.34 0.27 -2.53
N CYS A 87 -11.92 0.07 -3.73
CA CYS A 87 -12.11 -1.26 -4.29
C CYS A 87 -10.76 -1.95 -4.52
N THR A 88 -10.70 -3.26 -4.28
CA THR A 88 -9.49 -4.07 -4.46
C THR A 88 -9.21 -4.43 -5.91
N LEU A 89 -10.21 -4.27 -6.80
CA LEU A 89 -10.10 -4.59 -8.21
C LEU A 89 -9.02 -3.74 -8.89
N GLY A 90 -8.14 -4.40 -9.65
CA GLY A 90 -7.03 -3.78 -10.39
C GLY A 90 -5.70 -3.87 -9.63
N TRP A 91 -5.71 -3.87 -8.30
CA TRP A 91 -4.48 -3.94 -7.50
C TRP A 91 -3.69 -5.24 -7.72
N GLN A 92 -4.35 -6.30 -8.18
CA GLN A 92 -3.71 -7.57 -8.57
C GLN A 92 -2.58 -7.35 -9.59
N LYS A 93 -2.68 -6.32 -10.45
CA LYS A 93 -1.65 -5.97 -11.43
C LYS A 93 -0.31 -5.67 -10.77
N TYR A 94 -0.29 -4.98 -9.63
CA TYR A 94 0.93 -4.55 -8.95
C TYR A 94 1.36 -5.50 -7.85
N VAL A 95 0.42 -6.11 -7.12
CA VAL A 95 0.77 -7.02 -6.02
C VAL A 95 1.10 -8.44 -6.50
N GLY A 96 0.63 -8.82 -7.69
CA GLY A 96 0.85 -10.15 -8.26
C GLY A 96 0.10 -11.27 -7.54
N ALA A 97 0.25 -12.50 -8.05
CA ALA A 97 -0.53 -13.67 -7.61
C ALA A 97 -0.29 -14.09 -6.14
N LYS A 98 0.89 -13.78 -5.60
CA LYS A 98 1.25 -14.09 -4.21
C LYS A 98 1.01 -12.93 -3.26
N GLY A 99 0.67 -11.74 -3.77
CA GLY A 99 0.47 -10.56 -2.95
C GLY A 99 -0.84 -10.57 -2.16
N LYS A 100 -1.01 -9.56 -1.30
CA LYS A 100 -2.26 -9.30 -0.57
C LYS A 100 -2.79 -7.92 -0.89
N ILE A 101 -4.11 -7.76 -0.85
CA ILE A 101 -4.77 -6.49 -1.11
C ILE A 101 -5.68 -6.21 0.09
N ILE A 102 -5.50 -5.05 0.71
CA ILE A 102 -6.34 -4.57 1.80
C ILE A 102 -7.16 -3.41 1.25
N GLY A 103 -8.47 -3.61 1.13
CA GLY A 103 -9.38 -2.58 0.66
C GLY A 103 -10.83 -2.85 1.03
N ILE A 104 -11.74 -2.12 0.39
CA ILE A 104 -13.15 -2.08 0.74
C ILE A 104 -13.99 -2.41 -0.51
N ASP A 105 -14.49 -3.64 -0.58
CA ASP A 105 -15.33 -4.13 -1.70
C ASP A 105 -16.83 -4.13 -1.36
N ARG A 106 -17.25 -3.18 -0.53
CA ARG A 106 -18.64 -3.01 -0.08
C ARG A 106 -18.96 -1.53 0.09
N PHE A 107 -20.24 -1.21 0.19
CA PHE A 107 -20.66 0.15 0.53
C PHE A 107 -20.14 0.60 1.91
N GLY A 108 -19.99 1.92 2.06
CA GLY A 108 -19.66 2.55 3.32
C GLY A 108 -20.75 2.39 4.39
N ALA A 109 -20.49 2.94 5.56
CA ALA A 109 -21.45 3.00 6.65
C ALA A 109 -21.45 4.39 7.30
N SER A 110 -22.54 4.73 7.99
CA SER A 110 -22.66 5.99 8.73
C SER A 110 -22.04 5.84 10.11
N ALA A 111 -20.78 6.25 10.25
CA ALA A 111 -20.06 6.32 11.52
C ALA A 111 -18.85 7.28 11.41
N PRO A 112 -18.20 7.66 12.52
CA PRO A 112 -16.94 8.41 12.47
C PRO A 112 -15.86 7.67 11.65
N GLY A 113 -15.09 8.40 10.85
CA GLY A 113 -14.14 7.80 9.88
C GLY A 113 -13.12 6.85 10.50
N GLY A 114 -12.60 7.15 11.70
CA GLY A 114 -11.69 6.25 12.41
C GLY A 114 -12.32 4.89 12.73
N LYS A 115 -13.61 4.87 13.10
CA LYS A 115 -14.35 3.64 13.36
C LYS A 115 -14.61 2.87 12.07
N ILE A 116 -14.90 3.56 10.96
CA ILE A 116 -15.05 2.91 9.66
C ILE A 116 -13.75 2.21 9.24
N PHE A 117 -12.60 2.86 9.38
CA PHE A 117 -11.31 2.24 9.03
C PHE A 117 -10.96 1.04 9.89
N GLU A 118 -11.23 1.10 11.20
CA GLU A 118 -11.04 -0.04 12.11
C GLU A 118 -11.92 -1.22 11.71
N GLU A 119 -13.23 -1.01 11.57
CA GLU A 119 -14.20 -2.06 11.21
C GLU A 119 -13.95 -2.64 9.81
N TYR A 120 -13.42 -1.83 8.89
CA TYR A 120 -13.16 -2.25 7.51
C TYR A 120 -11.72 -2.74 7.33
N GLY A 121 -10.93 -2.84 8.40
CA GLY A 121 -9.59 -3.42 8.38
C GLY A 121 -8.54 -2.54 7.69
N ILE A 122 -8.78 -1.25 7.50
CA ILE A 122 -7.79 -0.27 7.01
C ILE A 122 -6.94 0.18 8.21
N THR A 123 -6.11 -0.74 8.71
CA THR A 123 -5.34 -0.57 9.95
C THR A 123 -3.89 -1.04 9.79
N VAL A 124 -3.04 -0.65 10.73
CA VAL A 124 -1.63 -1.07 10.77
C VAL A 124 -1.54 -2.58 11.00
N GLU A 125 -2.42 -3.10 11.85
CA GLU A 125 -2.49 -4.49 12.27
C GLU A 125 -2.87 -5.41 11.09
N SER A 126 -3.80 -4.98 10.23
CA SER A 126 -4.13 -5.71 9.00
C SER A 126 -2.92 -5.82 8.07
N VAL A 127 -2.14 -4.75 7.92
CA VAL A 127 -0.92 -4.76 7.10
C VAL A 127 0.12 -5.72 7.68
N ILE A 128 0.37 -5.66 8.99
CA ILE A 128 1.35 -6.55 9.65
C ILE A 128 0.89 -8.01 9.54
N THR A 129 -0.40 -8.28 9.72
CA THR A 129 -0.97 -9.62 9.61
C THR A 129 -0.81 -10.15 8.18
N ALA A 130 -1.13 -9.34 7.18
CA ALA A 130 -0.91 -9.70 5.77
C ALA A 130 0.57 -9.96 5.49
N ALA A 131 1.49 -9.12 6.00
CA ALA A 131 2.94 -9.27 5.83
C ALA A 131 3.50 -10.54 6.46
N ARG A 132 2.93 -11.00 7.58
CA ARG A 132 3.32 -12.27 8.22
C ARG A 132 2.83 -13.51 7.49
N SER A 133 1.85 -13.35 6.60
CA SER A 133 1.29 -14.44 5.79
C SER A 133 2.00 -14.64 4.43
N LEU A 134 2.99 -13.79 4.15
CA LEU A 134 3.82 -13.81 2.94
C LEU A 134 5.22 -14.36 3.26
#